data_AF-A0A953JP48-F1
#
_entry.id   AF-A0A953JP48-F1
#
_cell.length_a   1.000
_cell.length_b   1.000
_cell.length_c   1.000
_cell.angle_alpha   90.00
_cell.angle_beta   90.00
_cell.angle_gamma   90.00
#
_symmetry.space_group_name_H-M   'P 1'
#
loop_
_entity.id
_entity.type
_entity.pdbx_description
1 polymer ?
#
loop_
_entity_poly.entity_id
_entity_poly.type
_entity_poly.pdbx_seq_one_letter_code
_entity_poly.pdbx_strand_id
1 'polypeptide(L)'
;MKTIRILLILIALTAFGCAKGPENSNRAANSNVNVNADANSANSNLEELRMLINVPYETEDLAWKKEDGSEKIVAVLRFAPEDADKVASESGPAKGKVSLSPESWYPSELTAQSETSGDSGLDGTVYDPKLFVLAPYTQGRLVRIDGTNYFLLELS
;
A
#
# COMPACT_ATOMS: atom_id res chain seq x y z
N MET A 1 45.25 22.78 -40.54
CA MET A 1 46.35 21.89 -40.07
C MET A 1 46.44 22.08 -38.55
N LYS A 2 45.75 21.26 -37.75
CA LYS A 2 46.21 20.01 -37.13
C LYS A 2 47.26 20.27 -36.02
N THR A 3 46.78 20.61 -34.82
CA THR A 3 47.58 20.60 -33.58
C THR A 3 47.29 19.33 -32.80
N ILE A 4 48.06 18.29 -33.13
CA ILE A 4 48.18 17.06 -32.33
C ILE A 4 49.34 17.29 -31.36
N ARG A 5 49.08 17.14 -30.06
CA ARG A 5 50.06 16.97 -28.98
C ARG A 5 49.47 16.02 -27.95
N ILE A 6 50.34 15.45 -27.13
CA ILE A 6 50.15 14.41 -26.09
C ILE A 6 50.64 13.07 -26.64
N LEU A 7 51.94 12.76 -26.61
CA LEU A 7 52.85 12.53 -25.47
C LEU A 7 52.57 11.19 -24.77
N LEU A 8 53.45 10.23 -25.10
CA LEU A 8 53.70 8.90 -24.53
C LEU A 8 54.11 8.99 -23.05
N ILE A 9 53.48 8.23 -22.15
CA ILE A 9 54.08 7.75 -20.88
C ILE A 9 53.64 6.31 -20.59
N LEU A 10 54.64 5.54 -20.13
CA LEU A 10 54.79 4.10 -19.92
C LEU A 10 54.41 3.67 -18.48
N ILE A 11 54.04 2.38 -18.33
CA ILE A 11 54.27 1.47 -17.16
C ILE A 11 53.45 1.66 -15.86
N ALA A 12 52.70 0.61 -15.47
CA ALA A 12 53.06 -0.27 -14.33
C ALA A 12 52.00 -1.37 -14.08
N LEU A 13 52.45 -2.62 -14.06
CA LEU A 13 51.73 -3.77 -13.49
C LEU A 13 51.72 -3.66 -11.96
N THR A 14 50.57 -3.92 -11.34
CA THR A 14 50.50 -4.55 -10.00
C THR A 14 49.32 -5.52 -9.94
N ALA A 15 49.64 -6.77 -9.58
CA ALA A 15 48.70 -7.83 -9.27
C ALA A 15 48.81 -8.12 -7.76
N PHE A 16 47.68 -8.15 -7.04
CA PHE A 16 47.42 -8.85 -5.76
C PHE A 16 45.89 -8.66 -5.54
N GLY A 17 45.02 -9.67 -5.57
CA GLY A 17 45.06 -10.92 -4.83
C GLY A 17 44.10 -10.83 -3.63
N CYS A 18 42.78 -10.75 -3.86
CA CYS A 18 41.79 -10.86 -2.78
C CYS A 18 41.59 -12.34 -2.44
N ALA A 19 42.13 -12.74 -1.29
CA ALA A 19 41.95 -14.06 -0.71
C ALA A 19 40.47 -14.29 -0.36
N LYS A 20 39.93 -15.41 -0.86
CA LYS A 20 38.67 -16.01 -0.43
C LYS A 20 38.98 -16.90 0.78
N GLY A 21 38.45 -16.54 1.95
CA GLY A 21 38.49 -17.35 3.18
C GLY A 21 37.09 -17.82 3.57
N PRO A 22 36.94 -18.99 4.21
CA PRO A 22 35.72 -19.80 4.17
C PRO A 22 34.60 -19.34 5.12
N GLU A 23 33.40 -19.71 4.66
CA GLU A 23 32.08 -19.51 5.25
C GLU A 23 31.94 -20.19 6.62
N ASN A 24 31.57 -19.42 7.63
CA ASN A 24 30.89 -19.95 8.81
C ASN A 24 29.84 -18.94 9.26
N SER A 25 28.64 -19.03 8.69
CA SER A 25 27.46 -18.29 9.17
C SER A 25 26.57 -19.26 9.93
N ASN A 26 26.69 -19.21 11.24
CA ASN A 26 25.71 -19.77 12.16
C ASN A 26 24.40 -19.00 11.91
N ARG A 27 23.46 -19.58 11.17
CA ARG A 27 22.11 -19.06 10.98
C ARG A 27 21.35 -19.16 12.30
N ALA A 28 21.56 -18.19 13.18
CA ALA A 28 20.53 -17.81 14.13
C ALA A 28 19.46 -17.07 13.32
N ALA A 29 18.29 -17.69 13.16
CA ALA A 29 17.09 -17.04 12.65
C ALA A 29 16.69 -15.95 13.65
N ASN A 30 17.27 -14.77 13.49
CA ASN A 30 16.76 -13.57 14.11
C ASN A 30 15.74 -13.00 13.12
N SER A 31 14.46 -13.20 13.42
CA SER A 31 13.37 -12.52 12.73
C SER A 31 13.60 -11.03 12.89
N ASN A 32 14.22 -10.42 11.88
CA ASN A 32 14.37 -8.98 11.81
C ASN A 32 12.97 -8.45 11.52
N VAL A 33 12.22 -8.18 12.59
CA VAL A 33 11.09 -7.27 12.54
C VAL A 33 11.67 -5.95 12.07
N ASN A 34 11.58 -5.70 10.77
CA ASN A 34 11.91 -4.43 10.18
C ASN A 34 10.80 -3.45 10.57
N VAL A 35 10.84 -2.98 11.82
CA VAL A 35 10.18 -1.74 12.24
C VAL A 35 10.98 -0.57 11.70
N ASN A 36 11.07 -0.47 10.37
CA ASN A 36 11.29 0.81 9.72
C ASN A 36 9.93 1.25 9.22
N ALA A 37 9.10 1.72 10.16
CA ALA A 37 7.91 2.48 9.87
C ALA A 37 8.37 3.81 9.25
N ASP A 38 8.58 3.80 7.93
CA ASP A 38 8.43 5.03 7.16
C ASP A 38 7.02 5.53 7.46
N ALA A 39 6.90 6.63 8.20
CA ALA A 39 5.62 7.24 8.58
C ALA A 39 4.74 7.63 7.38
N ASN A 40 5.24 7.44 6.15
CA ASN A 40 4.52 7.65 4.90
C ASN A 40 4.35 6.38 4.04
N SER A 41 4.78 5.21 4.52
CA SER A 41 4.54 3.93 3.85
C SER A 41 3.20 3.34 4.31
N ALA A 42 2.37 2.86 3.39
CA ALA A 42 1.14 2.18 3.76
C ALA A 42 1.47 0.83 4.40
N ASN A 43 0.78 0.50 5.49
CA ASN A 43 0.86 -0.78 6.17
C ASN A 43 -0.06 -1.78 5.47
N SER A 44 0.37 -3.03 5.31
CA SER A 44 -0.36 -4.12 4.67
C SER A 44 -0.69 -5.27 5.63
N ASN A 45 -0.50 -5.09 6.93
CA ASN A 45 -0.79 -6.08 7.96
C ASN A 45 -2.26 -6.00 8.39
N LEU A 46 -3.04 -7.03 8.05
CA LEU A 46 -4.45 -7.15 8.41
C LEU A 46 -4.65 -7.26 9.94
N GLU A 47 -3.79 -8.01 10.62
CA GLU A 47 -3.94 -8.25 12.06
C GLU A 47 -3.71 -6.97 12.86
N GLU A 48 -2.80 -6.10 12.40
CA GLU A 48 -2.64 -4.77 12.99
C GLU A 48 -3.85 -3.88 12.73
N LEU A 49 -4.42 -3.91 11.53
CA LEU A 49 -5.63 -3.15 11.21
C LEU A 49 -6.82 -3.59 12.07
N ARG A 50 -6.97 -4.90 12.31
CA ARG A 50 -8.02 -5.49 13.16
C ARG A 50 -7.92 -5.11 14.63
N MET A 51 -6.77 -4.64 15.10
CA MET A 51 -6.65 -4.07 16.44
C MET A 51 -7.22 -2.65 16.53
N LEU A 52 -7.41 -1.98 15.39
CA LEU A 52 -7.82 -0.57 15.32
C LEU A 52 -9.27 -0.40 14.89
N ILE A 53 -9.74 -1.24 13.97
CA ILE A 53 -11.08 -1.19 13.37
C ILE A 53 -11.68 -2.60 13.29
N ASN A 54 -13.00 -2.70 13.13
CA ASN A 54 -13.61 -3.98 12.79
C ASN A 54 -13.36 -4.28 11.30
N VAL A 55 -12.98 -5.51 10.96
CA VAL A 55 -12.89 -5.96 9.57
C VAL A 55 -13.72 -7.25 9.46
N PRO A 56 -14.95 -7.19 8.92
CA PRO A 56 -15.94 -8.26 9.05
C PRO A 56 -15.61 -9.52 8.25
N TYR A 57 -14.77 -9.41 7.23
CA TYR A 57 -14.39 -10.50 6.33
C TYR A 57 -12.87 -10.51 6.11
N GLU A 58 -12.33 -11.62 5.65
CA GLU A 58 -10.93 -11.70 5.21
C GLU A 58 -10.71 -10.85 3.95
N THR A 59 -9.54 -10.23 3.84
CA THR A 59 -9.17 -9.41 2.68
C THR A 59 -8.10 -10.10 1.85
N GLU A 60 -8.26 -10.11 0.53
CA GLU A 60 -7.29 -10.68 -0.41
C GLU A 60 -6.07 -9.78 -0.62
N ASP A 61 -6.26 -8.47 -0.48
CA ASP A 61 -5.24 -7.44 -0.62
C ASP A 61 -5.63 -6.23 0.23
N LEU A 62 -4.64 -5.55 0.80
CA LEU A 62 -4.89 -4.39 1.64
C LEU A 62 -3.71 -3.42 1.73
N ALA A 63 -4.05 -2.15 1.88
CA ALA A 63 -3.11 -1.09 2.21
C ALA A 63 -3.81 -0.08 3.12
N TRP A 64 -3.20 0.30 4.24
CA TRP A 64 -3.80 1.27 5.15
C TRP A 64 -2.76 2.22 5.75
N LYS A 65 -3.23 3.40 6.14
CA LYS A 65 -2.45 4.41 6.86
C LYS A 65 -3.27 4.96 8.01
N LYS A 66 -2.61 5.19 9.13
CA LYS A 66 -3.11 6.10 10.15
C LYS A 66 -2.50 7.47 9.88
N GLU A 67 -3.32 8.51 9.89
CA GLU A 67 -2.83 9.87 9.67
C GLU A 67 -2.18 10.40 10.96
N ASP A 68 -0.98 10.96 10.82
CA ASP A 68 -0.22 11.47 11.96
C ASP A 68 -0.91 12.69 12.59
N GLY A 69 -1.08 12.66 13.92
CA GLY A 69 -1.66 13.78 14.67
C GLY A 69 -3.18 13.91 14.54
N SER A 70 -3.87 12.97 13.88
CA SER A 70 -5.33 12.86 13.88
C SER A 70 -5.78 11.45 14.29
N GLU A 71 -7.01 11.33 14.79
CA GLU A 71 -7.65 10.03 14.96
C GLU A 71 -8.25 9.56 13.62
N LYS A 72 -7.54 9.70 12.50
CA LYS A 72 -8.01 9.26 11.18
C LYS A 72 -7.26 8.01 10.72
N ILE A 73 -8.01 7.07 10.14
CA ILE A 73 -7.48 5.90 9.45
C ILE A 73 -8.07 5.82 8.04
N VAL A 74 -7.22 5.53 7.06
CA VAL A 74 -7.62 5.31 5.66
C VAL A 74 -7.13 3.93 5.27
N ALA A 75 -8.04 3.08 4.80
CA ALA A 75 -7.73 1.72 4.37
C ALA A 75 -8.33 1.42 3.00
N VAL A 76 -7.55 0.76 2.14
CA VAL A 76 -8.00 0.19 0.89
C VAL A 76 -8.02 -1.32 1.08
N LEU A 77 -9.19 -1.93 0.95
CA LEU A 77 -9.44 -3.34 1.26
C LEU A 77 -10.03 -4.04 0.03
N ARG A 78 -9.40 -5.11 -0.44
CA ARG A 78 -9.97 -6.01 -1.45
C ARG A 78 -10.62 -7.19 -0.76
N PHE A 79 -11.87 -7.45 -1.07
CA PHE A 79 -12.56 -8.66 -0.65
C PHE A 79 -12.70 -9.63 -1.81
N ALA A 80 -12.86 -10.92 -1.49
CA ALA A 80 -13.37 -11.88 -2.45
C ALA A 80 -14.73 -11.40 -2.99
N PRO A 81 -15.11 -11.71 -4.26
CA PRO A 81 -16.34 -11.20 -4.86
C PRO A 81 -17.60 -11.43 -4.01
N GLU A 82 -17.73 -12.62 -3.44
CA GLU A 82 -18.85 -13.01 -2.58
C GLU A 82 -18.94 -12.21 -1.28
N ASP A 83 -17.81 -11.79 -0.72
CA ASP A 83 -17.76 -10.99 0.50
C ASP A 83 -17.90 -9.50 0.20
N ALA A 84 -17.39 -9.03 -0.95
CA ALA A 84 -17.59 -7.66 -1.42
C ALA A 84 -19.09 -7.33 -1.55
N ASP A 85 -19.88 -8.26 -2.09
CA ASP A 85 -21.32 -8.07 -2.22
C ASP A 85 -22.04 -8.10 -0.86
N LYS A 86 -21.59 -8.93 0.09
CA LYS A 86 -22.10 -8.92 1.47
C LYS A 86 -21.79 -7.60 2.17
N VAL A 87 -20.55 -7.12 2.09
CA VAL A 87 -20.13 -5.83 2.67
C VAL A 87 -21.04 -4.71 2.17
N ALA A 88 -21.23 -4.61 0.85
CA ALA A 88 -22.09 -3.58 0.27
C ALA A 88 -23.55 -3.71 0.73
N SER A 89 -24.09 -4.94 0.76
CA SER A 89 -25.46 -5.22 1.20
C SER A 89 -25.68 -4.90 2.69
N GLU A 90 -24.76 -5.32 3.54
CA GLU A 90 -24.86 -5.17 5.00
C GLU A 90 -24.60 -3.73 5.44
N SER A 91 -23.76 -2.98 4.71
CA SER A 91 -23.58 -1.53 4.90
C SER A 91 -24.84 -0.71 4.60
N GLY A 92 -25.86 -1.29 3.98
CA GLY A 92 -27.14 -0.64 3.72
C GLY A 92 -27.19 0.10 2.37
N PRO A 93 -28.20 0.96 2.15
CA PRO A 93 -28.40 1.58 0.85
C PRO A 93 -27.23 2.51 0.48
N ALA A 94 -26.91 2.56 -0.81
CA ALA A 94 -25.93 3.49 -1.35
C ALA A 94 -26.33 4.95 -1.04
N LYS A 95 -25.35 5.73 -0.58
CA LYS A 95 -25.51 7.13 -0.19
C LYS A 95 -25.13 8.12 -1.29
N GLY A 96 -24.51 7.65 -2.37
CA GLY A 96 -24.13 8.48 -3.53
C GLY A 96 -23.00 7.88 -4.35
N LYS A 97 -22.60 8.61 -5.40
CA LYS A 97 -21.41 8.33 -6.22
C LYS A 97 -20.31 9.35 -5.91
N VAL A 98 -19.06 8.94 -6.05
CA VAL A 98 -17.89 9.78 -5.85
C VAL A 98 -16.81 9.39 -6.85
N SER A 99 -15.98 10.34 -7.27
CA SER A 99 -14.72 10.07 -7.97
C SER A 99 -13.57 10.35 -7.01
N LEU A 100 -12.69 9.36 -6.85
CA LEU A 100 -11.54 9.40 -5.95
C LEU A 100 -10.27 9.67 -6.75
N SER A 101 -9.38 10.49 -6.20
CA SER A 101 -8.02 10.61 -6.73
C SER A 101 -7.18 9.48 -6.14
N PRO A 102 -6.65 8.55 -6.96
CA PRO A 102 -5.80 7.48 -6.47
C PRO A 102 -4.52 8.07 -5.87
N GLU A 103 -4.05 7.48 -4.78
CA GLU A 103 -2.79 7.86 -4.16
C GLU A 103 -1.70 6.86 -4.49
N SER A 104 -0.43 7.30 -4.44
CA SER A 104 0.73 6.48 -4.81
C SER A 104 0.95 5.24 -3.92
N TRP A 105 0.30 5.19 -2.76
CA TRP A 105 0.37 4.08 -1.83
C TRP A 105 -0.79 3.08 -1.96
N TYR A 106 -1.78 3.38 -2.82
CA TYR A 106 -2.87 2.44 -3.09
C TYR A 106 -2.32 1.20 -3.80
N PRO A 107 -3.03 0.05 -3.70
CA PRO A 107 -2.71 -1.13 -4.48
C PRO A 107 -2.54 -0.82 -5.97
N SER A 108 -1.54 -1.46 -6.60
CA SER A 108 -1.10 -1.15 -7.97
C SER A 108 -2.18 -1.37 -9.03
N GLU A 109 -3.14 -2.24 -8.77
CA GLU A 109 -4.30 -2.47 -9.64
C GLU A 109 -5.15 -1.20 -9.78
N LEU A 110 -5.39 -0.50 -8.67
CA LEU A 110 -6.18 0.73 -8.65
C LEU A 110 -5.42 1.88 -9.31
N THR A 111 -4.11 1.98 -9.09
CA THR A 111 -3.31 2.99 -9.77
C THR A 111 -3.31 2.75 -11.28
N ALA A 112 -3.14 1.50 -11.74
CA ALA A 112 -3.16 1.19 -13.17
C ALA A 112 -4.54 1.40 -13.83
N GLN A 113 -5.63 1.12 -13.11
CA GLN A 113 -7.00 1.39 -13.59
C GLN A 113 -7.21 2.88 -13.84
N SER A 114 -6.70 3.74 -12.95
CA SER A 114 -6.81 5.18 -13.10
C SER A 114 -6.02 5.73 -14.30
N GLU A 115 -4.81 5.19 -14.54
CA GLU A 115 -3.97 5.57 -15.67
C GLU A 115 -4.61 5.18 -17.01
N THR A 116 -5.28 4.03 -17.07
CA THR A 116 -6.01 3.58 -18.27
C THR A 116 -7.26 4.43 -18.54
N SER A 117 -7.88 4.97 -17.49
CA SER A 117 -9.10 5.78 -17.57
C SER A 117 -8.85 7.24 -17.94
N GLY A 118 -7.58 7.63 -18.08
CA GLY A 118 -7.13 8.81 -18.84
C GLY A 118 -7.35 10.19 -18.22
N ASP A 119 -7.92 10.29 -17.01
CA ASP A 119 -8.01 11.48 -16.10
C ASP A 119 -9.22 11.40 -15.13
N SER A 120 -10.05 10.36 -15.23
CA SER A 120 -11.37 10.30 -14.56
C SER A 120 -11.35 9.92 -13.07
N GLY A 121 -10.17 9.66 -12.50
CA GLY A 121 -10.05 9.11 -11.14
C GLY A 121 -10.60 7.68 -11.02
N LEU A 122 -10.89 7.27 -9.79
CA LEU A 122 -11.56 6.02 -9.47
C LEU A 122 -13.00 6.31 -9.06
N ASP A 123 -13.95 5.97 -9.92
CA ASP A 123 -15.37 6.08 -9.60
C ASP A 123 -15.77 5.04 -8.55
N GLY A 124 -16.66 5.44 -7.64
CA GLY A 124 -17.12 4.57 -6.58
C GLY A 124 -18.47 4.93 -6.01
N THR A 125 -19.03 3.98 -5.28
CA THR A 125 -20.33 4.07 -4.63
C THR A 125 -20.14 4.17 -3.12
N VAL A 126 -20.72 5.19 -2.50
CA VAL A 126 -20.58 5.47 -1.06
C VAL A 126 -21.61 4.68 -0.25
N TYR A 127 -21.17 4.07 0.85
CA TYR A 127 -21.95 3.30 1.80
C TYR A 127 -21.67 3.73 3.25
N ASP A 128 -22.48 3.23 4.18
CA ASP A 128 -22.25 3.42 5.60
C ASP A 128 -21.08 2.54 6.11
N PRO A 129 -20.12 3.10 6.87
CA PRO A 129 -18.98 2.32 7.36
C PRO A 129 -19.28 1.55 8.64
N LYS A 130 -20.54 1.49 9.13
CA LYS A 130 -20.94 0.83 10.40
C LYS A 130 -20.40 -0.58 10.63
N LEU A 131 -20.04 -1.32 9.58
CA LEU A 131 -19.44 -2.66 9.73
C LEU A 131 -17.99 -2.60 10.19
N PHE A 132 -17.33 -1.45 10.04
CA PHE A 132 -15.90 -1.29 10.25
C PHE A 132 -15.56 -0.45 11.49
N VAL A 133 -16.55 0.21 12.10
CA VAL A 133 -16.31 1.13 13.21
C VAL A 133 -15.88 0.40 14.49
N LEU A 134 -14.85 0.94 15.15
CA LEU A 134 -14.40 0.55 16.48
C LEU A 134 -13.82 1.79 17.16
N ALA A 135 -14.15 2.04 18.43
CA ALA A 135 -13.69 3.23 19.13
C ALA A 135 -12.14 3.36 19.09
N PRO A 136 -11.59 4.55 18.82
CA PRO A 136 -12.25 5.86 18.71
C PRO A 136 -12.90 6.16 17.34
N TYR A 137 -12.61 5.35 16.32
CA TYR A 137 -13.03 5.50 14.93
C TYR A 137 -14.51 5.16 14.73
N THR A 138 -15.38 6.15 14.88
CA THR A 138 -16.86 5.94 14.90
C THR A 138 -17.58 6.65 13.76
N GLN A 139 -16.90 7.51 13.02
CA GLN A 139 -17.46 8.27 11.90
C GLN A 139 -16.65 8.04 10.64
N GLY A 140 -17.24 8.34 9.48
CA GLY A 140 -16.53 8.27 8.20
C GLY A 140 -17.40 7.79 7.05
N ARG A 141 -16.75 7.14 6.07
CA ARG A 141 -17.42 6.58 4.90
C ARG A 141 -16.72 5.33 4.37
N LEU A 142 -17.50 4.49 3.72
CA LEU A 142 -17.03 3.35 2.94
C LEU A 142 -17.35 3.61 1.48
N VAL A 143 -16.42 3.35 0.56
CA VAL A 143 -16.61 3.54 -0.88
C VAL A 143 -16.22 2.27 -1.61
N ARG A 144 -17.16 1.61 -2.29
CA ARG A 144 -16.84 0.50 -3.21
C ARG A 144 -16.37 1.10 -4.52
N ILE A 145 -15.19 0.73 -5.00
CA ILE A 145 -14.64 1.21 -6.26
C ILE A 145 -15.28 0.42 -7.41
N ASP A 146 -15.87 1.14 -8.36
CA ASP A 146 -16.65 0.56 -9.45
C ASP A 146 -15.78 -0.33 -10.36
N GLY A 147 -16.34 -1.46 -10.80
CA GLY A 147 -15.61 -2.45 -11.61
C GLY A 147 -14.59 -3.29 -10.84
N THR A 148 -14.52 -3.14 -9.52
CA THR A 148 -13.58 -3.88 -8.66
C THR A 148 -14.26 -4.43 -7.40
N ASN A 149 -13.50 -5.19 -6.61
CA ASN A 149 -13.87 -5.59 -5.26
C ASN A 149 -13.10 -4.82 -4.18
N TYR A 150 -12.49 -3.69 -4.55
CA TYR A 150 -11.83 -2.81 -3.61
C TYR A 150 -12.82 -1.86 -2.94
N PHE A 151 -12.56 -1.60 -1.67
CA PHE A 151 -13.26 -0.61 -0.87
C PHE A 151 -12.25 0.36 -0.28
N LEU A 152 -12.50 1.66 -0.44
CA LEU A 152 -11.83 2.71 0.32
C LEU A 152 -12.66 2.99 1.58
N LEU A 153 -12.06 2.75 2.74
CA LEU A 153 -12.59 3.05 4.05
C LEU A 153 -11.85 4.25 4.61
N GLU A 154 -12.59 5.29 4.99
CA GLU A 154 -12.07 6.42 5.75
C GLU A 154 -12.84 6.48 7.07
N LEU A 155 -12.13 6.42 8.19
CA LEU A 155 -12.72 6.55 9.52
C LEU A 155 -12.01 7.61 10.36
N SER A 156 -12.76 8.23 11.26
CA SER A 156 -12.31 9.18 12.27
C SER A 156 -13.04 9.04 13.60
#